data_AF-A0AA96TI57-F1
#
_entry.id   AF-A0AA96TI57-F1
#
_cell.length_a   1.000
_cell.length_b   1.000
_cell.length_c   1.000
_cell.angle_alpha   90.00
_cell.angle_beta   90.00
_cell.angle_gamma   90.00
#
_symmetry.space_group_name_H-M   'P 1'
#
loop_
_entity.id
_entity.type
_entity.pdbx_description
1 polymer ?
#
loop_
_entity_poly.entity_id
_entity_poly.type
_entity_poly.pdbx_seq_one_letter_code
_entity_poly.pdbx_strand_id
1 'polypeptide(L)'
;MTKATTGAEAHDDEVRKLAGLASDIRVGMLTTIDESGRLISRPMAQQEVEFDGDLWFFAERDSRKVAHIAAVPEVGVTLTTKDKWISIYGTAELVDDPAKTRELWNGWVEAWLPQGPEDPNVALIKVTARSAEYWDTPGGRIASVLSFAKSKISGERYDGGDHGTVEL
;
A
#
# COMPACT_ATOMS: atom_id res chain seq x y z
N MET A 1 -35.84 -5.59 -11.99
CA MET A 1 -35.77 -4.86 -10.71
C MET A 1 -34.30 -4.75 -10.35
N THR A 2 -33.67 -3.65 -10.72
CA THR A 2 -32.26 -3.38 -10.41
C THR A 2 -32.22 -2.91 -8.96
N LYS A 3 -31.65 -3.71 -8.05
CA LYS A 3 -31.37 -3.25 -6.68
C LYS A 3 -30.37 -2.12 -6.81
N ALA A 4 -30.73 -0.92 -6.34
CA ALA A 4 -29.78 0.16 -6.19
C ALA A 4 -28.80 -0.26 -5.07
N THR A 5 -27.53 -0.46 -5.43
CA THR A 5 -26.45 -0.66 -4.46
C THR A 5 -26.33 0.60 -3.60
N THR A 6 -26.31 0.42 -2.29
CA THR A 6 -26.24 1.53 -1.33
C THR A 6 -24.82 2.12 -1.33
N GLY A 7 -24.65 3.42 -1.07
CA GLY A 7 -23.32 4.06 -1.10
C GLY A 7 -22.28 3.42 -0.18
N ALA A 8 -22.71 2.83 0.95
CA ALA A 8 -21.83 2.09 1.86
C ALA A 8 -21.39 0.73 1.30
N GLU A 9 -22.24 0.04 0.54
CA GLU A 9 -21.89 -1.25 -0.09
C GLU A 9 -20.88 -1.05 -1.24
N ALA A 10 -21.01 0.05 -1.99
CA ALA A 10 -20.08 0.40 -3.05
C ALA A 10 -18.68 0.77 -2.51
N HIS A 11 -18.62 1.51 -1.40
CA HIS A 11 -17.36 1.87 -0.72
C HIS A 11 -16.62 0.62 -0.21
N ASP A 12 -17.34 -0.27 0.47
CA ASP A 12 -16.84 -1.56 0.94
C ASP A 12 -16.25 -2.42 -0.21
N ASP A 13 -16.88 -2.41 -1.38
CA ASP A 13 -16.42 -3.15 -2.55
C ASP A 13 -15.14 -2.55 -3.17
N GLU A 14 -15.00 -1.22 -3.17
CA GLU A 14 -13.78 -0.54 -3.63
C GLU A 14 -12.60 -0.78 -2.68
N VAL A 15 -12.83 -0.75 -1.36
CA VAL A 15 -11.81 -1.10 -0.35
C VAL A 15 -11.35 -2.55 -0.53
N ARG A 16 -12.29 -3.49 -0.70
CA ARG A 16 -11.97 -4.92 -0.98
C ARG A 16 -11.18 -5.09 -2.26
N LYS A 17 -11.49 -4.33 -3.31
CA LYS A 17 -10.74 -4.37 -4.56
C LYS A 17 -9.30 -3.91 -4.35
N LEU A 18 -9.10 -2.77 -3.69
CA LEU A 18 -7.78 -2.26 -3.35
C LEU A 18 -6.99 -3.26 -2.49
N ALA A 19 -7.66 -3.86 -1.50
CA ALA A 19 -7.09 -4.93 -0.67
C ALA A 19 -6.60 -6.11 -1.51
N GLY A 20 -7.44 -6.57 -2.44
CA GLY A 20 -7.10 -7.64 -3.37
C GLY A 20 -5.90 -7.30 -4.26
N LEU A 21 -5.83 -6.07 -4.78
CA LEU A 21 -4.72 -5.62 -5.60
C LEU A 21 -3.41 -5.50 -4.83
N ALA A 22 -3.46 -5.09 -3.56
CA ALA A 22 -2.29 -4.92 -2.69
C ALA A 22 -1.80 -6.24 -2.06
N SER A 23 -2.66 -7.25 -1.93
CA SER A 23 -2.42 -8.46 -1.12
C SER A 23 -1.19 -9.29 -1.53
N ASP A 24 -0.75 -9.24 -2.79
CA ASP A 24 0.42 -9.96 -3.28
C ASP A 24 1.73 -9.15 -3.22
N ILE A 25 1.68 -7.90 -2.73
CA ILE A 25 2.81 -6.98 -2.73
C ILE A 25 3.42 -6.90 -1.33
N ARG A 26 4.55 -7.58 -1.13
CA ARG A 26 5.22 -7.68 0.19
C ARG A 26 6.07 -6.46 0.56
N VAL A 27 6.53 -5.71 -0.43
CA VAL A 27 7.41 -4.55 -0.21
C VAL A 27 6.80 -3.34 -0.88
N GLY A 28 6.51 -2.33 -0.07
CA GLY A 28 6.05 -1.02 -0.52
C GLY A 28 7.12 0.04 -0.36
N MET A 29 7.00 1.12 -1.12
CA MET A 29 7.83 2.31 -0.95
C MET A 29 7.09 3.31 -0.06
N LEU A 30 7.51 3.42 1.21
CA LEU A 30 6.98 4.40 2.16
C LEU A 30 7.66 5.74 1.92
N THR A 31 6.86 6.75 1.60
CA THR A 31 7.28 8.13 1.34
C THR A 31 6.87 9.02 2.50
N THR A 32 7.85 9.71 3.08
CA THR A 32 7.70 10.64 4.20
C THR A 32 8.23 12.02 3.81
N ILE A 33 7.90 13.06 4.56
CA ILE A 33 8.38 14.42 4.35
C ILE A 33 9.49 14.72 5.38
N ASP A 34 10.69 15.09 4.91
CA ASP A 34 11.79 15.47 5.81
C ASP A 34 11.68 16.91 6.33
N GLU A 35 12.60 17.34 7.20
CA GLU A 35 12.52 18.68 7.82
C GLU A 35 12.68 19.84 6.81
N SER A 36 13.17 19.54 5.60
CA SER A 36 13.31 20.50 4.50
C SER A 36 12.10 20.49 3.55
N GLY A 37 11.07 19.69 3.83
CA GLY A 37 9.89 19.54 2.98
C GLY A 37 10.10 18.61 1.78
N ARG A 38 11.16 17.80 1.76
CA ARG A 38 11.44 16.87 0.64
C ARG A 38 10.76 15.53 0.85
N LEU A 39 10.30 14.94 -0.24
CA LEU A 39 9.77 13.57 -0.25
C LEU A 39 10.90 12.55 -0.22
N ILE A 40 10.90 11.71 0.81
CA ILE A 40 11.89 10.65 1.02
C ILE A 40 11.19 9.31 0.99
N SER A 41 11.44 8.54 -0.07
CA SER A 41 10.84 7.23 -0.30
C SER A 41 11.80 6.07 -0.03
N ARG A 42 11.32 5.00 0.61
CA ARG A 42 12.16 3.90 1.11
C ARG A 42 11.40 2.56 1.06
N PRO A 43 12.07 1.45 0.70
CA PRO A 43 11.43 0.14 0.73
C PRO A 43 11.13 -0.27 2.18
N MET A 44 9.91 -0.74 2.41
CA MET A 44 9.42 -1.23 3.69
C MET A 44 8.65 -2.54 3.46
N ALA A 45 8.90 -3.54 4.29
CA ALA A 45 8.14 -4.79 4.26
C ALA A 45 6.77 -4.58 4.91
N GLN A 46 5.72 -4.72 4.12
CA GLN A 46 4.35 -4.71 4.61
C GLN A 46 4.12 -5.98 5.44
N GLN A 47 3.54 -5.83 6.63
CA GLN A 47 3.12 -6.98 7.42
C GLN A 47 1.76 -7.46 6.93
N GLU A 48 1.63 -8.79 6.76
CA GLU A 48 0.40 -9.41 6.26
C GLU A 48 -0.73 -9.20 7.27
N VAL A 49 -1.67 -8.34 6.90
CA VAL A 49 -3.03 -8.31 7.44
C VAL A 49 -3.91 -8.06 6.22
N GLU A 50 -4.98 -8.83 6.08
CA GLU A 50 -6.06 -8.52 5.14
C GLU A 50 -6.27 -7.01 5.14
N PHE A 51 -5.98 -6.34 4.03
CA PHE A 51 -6.00 -4.88 3.99
C PHE A 51 -7.45 -4.44 4.23
N ASP A 52 -7.71 -4.00 5.46
CA ASP A 52 -8.94 -3.37 5.91
C ASP A 52 -8.92 -1.85 5.66
N GLY A 53 -7.88 -1.36 4.98
CA GLY A 53 -7.57 0.06 4.82
C GLY A 53 -6.21 0.44 5.42
N ASP A 54 -5.68 -0.36 6.34
CA ASP A 54 -4.44 -0.03 7.05
C ASP A 54 -3.22 -0.80 6.52
N LEU A 55 -2.05 -0.15 6.50
CA LEU A 55 -0.76 -0.80 6.22
C LEU A 55 0.15 -0.75 7.45
N TRP A 56 0.82 -1.87 7.71
CA TRP A 56 1.66 -2.04 8.89
C TRP A 56 3.12 -2.27 8.51
N PHE A 57 4.03 -1.53 9.16
CA PHE A 57 5.46 -1.63 8.92
C PHE A 57 6.25 -1.63 10.23
N PHE A 58 7.21 -2.53 10.36
CA PHE A 58 8.19 -2.46 11.43
C PHE A 58 9.28 -1.44 11.13
N ALA A 59 9.76 -0.75 12.16
CA ALA A 59 10.88 0.16 12.10
C ALA A 59 11.64 0.20 13.43
N GLU A 60 12.85 0.76 13.39
CA GLU A 60 13.52 1.23 14.59
C GLU A 60 12.98 2.61 14.98
N ARG A 61 12.72 2.81 16.28
CA ARG A 61 12.12 4.01 16.86
C ARG A 61 12.98 5.26 16.65
N ASP A 62 14.30 5.11 16.63
CA ASP A 62 15.26 6.19 16.37
C ASP A 62 15.49 6.45 14.87
N SER A 63 14.83 5.71 13.97
CA SER A 63 15.06 5.87 12.54
C SER A 63 14.46 7.17 11.98
N ARG A 64 15.14 7.80 11.01
CA ARG A 64 14.69 9.09 10.43
C ARG A 64 13.24 9.10 9.93
N LYS A 65 12.68 7.97 9.48
CA LYS A 65 11.29 7.91 9.01
C LYS A 65 10.28 8.09 10.16
N VAL A 66 10.63 7.60 11.36
CA VAL A 66 9.83 7.80 12.58
C VAL A 66 9.84 9.28 12.95
N ALA A 67 11.02 9.92 12.92
CA ALA A 67 11.12 11.35 13.17
C ALA A 67 10.32 12.18 12.15
N HIS A 68 10.37 11.81 10.86
CA HIS A 68 9.57 12.46 9.81
C HIS A 68 8.06 12.32 10.08
N ILE A 69 7.58 11.10 10.38
CA ILE A 69 6.16 10.83 10.65
C ILE A 69 5.67 11.61 11.88
N ALA A 70 6.49 11.69 12.92
CA ALA A 70 6.13 12.45 14.12
C ALA A 70 5.98 13.96 13.86
N ALA A 71 6.72 14.50 12.88
CA ALA A 71 6.64 15.90 12.49
C ALA A 71 5.52 16.17 11.47
N VAL A 72 5.38 15.27 10.48
CA VAL A 72 4.41 15.34 9.39
C VAL A 72 3.81 13.95 9.17
N PRO A 73 2.61 13.68 9.71
CA PRO A 73 1.97 12.37 9.63
C PRO A 73 1.53 11.97 8.22
N GLU A 74 1.36 12.92 7.30
CA GLU A 74 0.97 12.65 5.92
C GLU A 74 2.07 11.85 5.18
N VAL A 75 1.68 10.71 4.63
CA VAL A 75 2.58 9.79 3.94
C VAL A 75 1.99 9.30 2.62
N GLY A 76 2.88 8.85 1.75
CA GLY A 76 2.51 8.08 0.56
C GLY A 76 3.05 6.65 0.66
N VAL A 77 2.28 5.66 0.21
CA VAL A 77 2.78 4.30 0.00
C VAL A 77 2.59 3.92 -1.47
N THR A 78 3.67 3.55 -2.13
CA THR A 78 3.61 2.99 -3.49
C THR A 78 3.83 1.49 -3.45
N LEU A 79 2.89 0.74 -4.02
CA LEU A 79 2.98 -0.70 -4.21
C LEU A 79 3.06 -1.00 -5.71
N THR A 80 3.94 -1.90 -6.12
CA THR A 80 4.10 -2.23 -7.53
C THR A 80 4.50 -3.68 -7.76
N THR A 81 3.95 -4.26 -8.82
CA THR A 81 4.40 -5.51 -9.43
C THR A 81 4.82 -5.22 -10.88
N LYS A 82 4.96 -6.27 -11.70
CA LYS A 82 5.21 -6.15 -13.14
C LYS A 82 4.00 -5.59 -13.93
N ASP A 83 2.81 -5.65 -13.34
CA ASP A 83 1.52 -5.44 -14.01
C ASP A 83 0.51 -4.62 -13.18
N LYS A 84 0.86 -4.29 -11.94
CA LYS A 84 0.05 -3.47 -11.02
C LYS A 84 0.86 -2.31 -10.48
N TRP A 85 0.19 -1.17 -10.32
CA TRP A 85 0.71 0.02 -9.65
C TRP A 85 -0.39 0.57 -8.75
N ILE A 86 -0.03 0.85 -7.50
CA ILE A 86 -0.94 1.41 -6.51
C ILE A 86 -0.22 2.56 -5.81
N SER A 87 -0.84 3.72 -5.79
CA SER A 87 -0.39 4.89 -5.04
C SER A 87 -1.40 5.20 -3.95
N ILE A 88 -0.99 5.06 -2.69
CA ILE A 88 -1.83 5.26 -1.51
C ILE A 88 -1.41 6.56 -0.84
N TYR A 89 -2.38 7.42 -0.55
CA TYR A 89 -2.22 8.56 0.35
C TYR A 89 -2.85 8.23 1.70
N GLY A 90 -2.18 8.58 2.79
CA GLY A 90 -2.67 8.30 4.13
C GLY A 90 -1.97 9.09 5.23
N THR A 91 -2.34 8.77 6.46
CA THR A 91 -1.69 9.30 7.67
C THR A 91 -1.01 8.17 8.42
N ALA A 92 0.24 8.39 8.85
CA ALA A 92 1.02 7.43 9.61
C ALA A 92 1.11 7.81 11.09
N GLU A 93 1.12 6.80 11.95
CA GLU A 93 1.39 6.95 13.37
C GLU A 93 2.24 5.79 13.90
N LEU A 94 2.89 6.02 15.05
CA LEU A 94 3.54 4.95 15.79
C LEU A 94 2.51 4.33 16.74
N VAL A 95 2.39 3.01 16.67
CA VAL A 95 1.51 2.24 17.54
C VAL A 95 2.35 1.58 18.62
N ASP A 96 2.05 1.89 19.88
CA ASP A 96 2.63 1.27 21.06
C ASP A 96 1.68 0.20 21.60
N ASP A 97 1.59 -0.92 20.88
CA ASP A 97 0.75 -2.06 21.23
C ASP A 97 1.59 -3.35 21.20
N PRO A 98 2.03 -3.85 22.37
CA PRO A 98 2.78 -5.09 22.46
C PRO A 98 2.01 -6.31 21.93
N ALA A 99 0.68 -6.33 22.03
CA ALA A 99 -0.12 -7.43 21.49
C ALA A 99 -0.07 -7.42 19.96
N LYS A 100 -0.27 -6.25 19.34
CA LYS A 100 -0.18 -6.11 17.87
C LYS A 100 1.23 -6.36 17.35
N THR A 101 2.26 -5.89 18.06
CA THR A 101 3.66 -6.18 17.72
C THR A 101 3.94 -7.69 17.70
N ARG A 102 3.47 -8.44 18.70
CA ARG A 102 3.62 -9.92 18.72
C ARG A 102 2.79 -10.60 17.63
N GLU A 103 1.59 -10.12 17.37
CA GLU A 103 0.70 -10.64 16.32
C GLU A 103 1.36 -10.58 14.94
N LEU A 104 2.01 -9.45 14.62
CA LEU A 104 2.63 -9.23 13.31
C LEU A 104 4.08 -9.75 13.23
N TRP A 105 4.66 -10.18 14.35
CA TRP A 105 6.04 -10.65 14.40
C TRP A 105 6.22 -11.97 13.65
N ASN A 106 7.27 -12.05 12.85
CA ASN A 106 7.62 -13.27 12.10
C ASN A 106 9.13 -13.35 11.85
N GLY A 107 9.60 -14.49 11.35
CA GLY A 107 11.04 -14.73 11.14
C GLY A 107 11.71 -13.77 10.14
N TRP A 108 10.95 -13.17 9.21
CA TRP A 108 11.51 -12.13 8.33
C TRP A 108 11.74 -10.83 9.07
N VAL A 109 10.81 -10.44 9.95
CA VAL A 109 10.98 -9.27 10.82
C VAL A 109 12.16 -9.48 11.75
N GLU A 110 12.28 -10.64 12.40
CA GLU A 110 13.40 -10.97 13.29
C GLU A 110 14.77 -10.92 12.57
N ALA A 111 14.83 -11.30 11.29
CA ALA A 111 16.06 -11.18 10.50
C ALA A 111 16.52 -9.72 10.31
N TRP A 112 15.58 -8.75 10.35
CA TRP A 112 15.87 -7.31 10.26
C TRP A 112 15.97 -6.63 11.64
N LEU A 113 15.26 -7.16 12.64
CA LEU A 113 15.18 -6.66 14.01
C LEU A 113 15.52 -7.81 14.99
N PRO A 114 16.80 -8.23 15.07
CA PRO A 114 17.22 -9.40 15.85
C PRO A 114 17.09 -9.23 17.37
N GLN A 115 16.84 -8.02 17.84
CA GLN A 115 16.59 -7.70 19.24
C GLN A 115 15.25 -8.26 19.77
N GLY A 116 14.32 -8.62 18.87
CA GLY A 116 13.04 -9.21 19.22
C GLY A 116 11.91 -8.20 19.48
N PRO A 117 10.66 -8.67 19.59
CA PRO A 117 9.46 -7.84 19.63
C PRO A 117 9.29 -7.01 20.91
N GLU A 118 10.01 -7.35 21.99
CA GLU A 118 9.94 -6.64 23.28
C GLU A 118 11.00 -5.53 23.42
N ASP A 119 11.88 -5.38 22.43
CA ASP A 119 12.91 -4.35 22.50
C ASP A 119 12.29 -2.95 22.34
N PRO A 120 12.67 -1.98 23.20
CA PRO A 120 12.07 -0.63 23.18
C PRO A 120 12.36 0.16 21.89
N ASN A 121 13.40 -0.21 21.14
CA ASN A 121 13.70 0.38 19.83
C ASN A 121 12.87 -0.23 18.71
N VAL A 122 12.18 -1.34 18.91
CA VAL A 122 11.18 -1.82 17.95
C VAL A 122 9.97 -0.89 17.99
N ALA A 123 9.56 -0.44 16.81
CA ALA A 123 8.38 0.39 16.61
C ALA A 123 7.52 -0.19 15.49
N LEU A 124 6.21 -0.07 15.67
CA LEU A 124 5.22 -0.43 14.67
C LEU A 124 4.63 0.86 14.10
N ILE A 125 4.74 1.02 12.78
CA ILE A 125 4.13 2.13 12.04
C ILE A 125 2.81 1.61 11.46
N LYS A 126 1.73 2.33 11.75
CA LYS A 126 0.43 2.14 11.12
C LYS A 126 0.22 3.27 10.12
N VAL A 127 -0.12 2.92 8.88
CA VAL A 127 -0.58 3.87 7.87
C VAL A 127 -2.06 3.63 7.65
N THR A 128 -2.89 4.61 8.01
CA THR A 128 -4.31 4.60 7.67
C THR A 128 -4.51 5.28 6.32
N ALA A 129 -4.89 4.49 5.33
CA ALA A 129 -5.12 4.97 3.98
C ALA A 129 -6.36 5.88 3.95
N ARG A 130 -6.29 6.92 3.11
CA ARG A 130 -7.34 7.94 2.91
C ARG A 130 -7.82 7.94 1.47
N SER A 131 -6.90 7.70 0.55
CA SER A 131 -7.26 7.46 -0.84
C SER A 131 -6.19 6.60 -1.50
N ALA A 132 -6.57 5.97 -2.60
CA ALA A 132 -5.64 5.26 -3.45
C ALA A 132 -5.99 5.43 -4.92
N GLU A 133 -4.97 5.55 -5.75
CA GLU A 133 -5.08 5.38 -7.19
C GLU A 133 -4.42 4.06 -7.58
N TYR A 134 -5.08 3.31 -8.46
CA TYR A 134 -4.57 2.04 -8.95
C TYR A 134 -4.59 1.97 -10.49
N TRP A 135 -3.65 1.22 -11.02
CA TRP A 135 -3.58 0.80 -12.42
C TRP A 135 -3.25 -0.68 -12.44
N ASP A 136 -4.13 -1.47 -13.05
CA ASP A 136 -3.97 -2.90 -13.25
C ASP A 136 -4.06 -3.20 -14.75
N THR A 137 -3.19 -4.07 -15.26
CA THR A 137 -3.23 -4.54 -16.64
C THR A 137 -3.47 -6.06 -16.66
N PRO A 138 -4.73 -6.50 -16.53
CA PRO A 138 -5.07 -7.91 -16.50
C PRO A 138 -4.59 -8.64 -17.77
N GLY A 139 -3.90 -9.77 -17.59
CA GLY A 139 -3.42 -10.61 -18.71
C GLY A 139 -1.97 -10.36 -19.15
N GLY A 140 -1.27 -9.42 -18.51
CA GLY A 140 0.17 -9.22 -18.65
C GLY A 140 0.67 -8.97 -20.08
N ARG A 141 1.93 -9.35 -20.36
CA ARG A 141 2.60 -9.06 -21.64
C ARG A 141 1.86 -9.61 -22.87
N ILE A 142 1.18 -10.75 -22.76
CA ILE A 142 0.51 -11.42 -23.89
C ILE A 142 -0.78 -10.69 -24.26
N ALA A 143 -1.63 -10.38 -23.27
CA ALA A 143 -2.84 -9.58 -23.52
C ALA A 143 -2.47 -8.19 -24.06
N SER A 144 -1.40 -7.58 -23.53
CA SER A 144 -0.91 -6.29 -23.99
C SER A 144 -0.47 -6.31 -25.46
N VAL A 145 0.23 -7.35 -25.92
CA VAL A 145 0.65 -7.50 -27.33
C VAL A 145 -0.55 -7.72 -28.25
N LEU A 146 -1.53 -8.53 -27.83
CA LEU A 146 -2.75 -8.78 -28.60
C LEU A 146 -3.60 -7.50 -28.74
N SER A 147 -3.83 -6.78 -27.65
CA SER A 147 -4.54 -5.50 -27.66
C SER A 147 -3.79 -4.44 -28.49
N PHE A 148 -2.46 -4.41 -28.41
CA PHE A 148 -1.65 -3.53 -29.25
C PHE A 148 -1.81 -3.83 -30.75
N ALA A 149 -1.71 -5.11 -31.15
CA ALA A 149 -1.94 -5.52 -32.53
C ALA A 149 -3.35 -5.17 -33.01
N LYS A 150 -4.38 -5.38 -32.18
CA LYS A 150 -5.76 -5.00 -32.48
C LYS A 150 -5.92 -3.48 -32.65
N SER A 151 -5.30 -2.67 -31.79
CA SER A 151 -5.38 -1.20 -31.88
C SER A 151 -4.76 -0.66 -33.18
N LYS A 152 -3.65 -1.25 -33.65
CA LYS A 152 -2.99 -0.90 -34.91
C LYS A 152 -3.86 -1.17 -36.14
N ILE A 153 -4.72 -2.18 -36.08
CA ILE A 153 -5.57 -2.61 -37.20
C ILE A 153 -6.91 -1.87 -37.17
N SER A 154 -7.50 -1.68 -35.99
CA SER A 154 -8.83 -1.08 -35.83
C SER A 154 -8.82 0.44 -35.74
N GLY A 155 -7.69 1.06 -35.37
CA GLY A 155 -7.61 2.49 -35.07
C GLY A 155 -8.26 2.90 -33.75
N GLU A 156 -8.80 1.94 -32.98
CA GLU A 156 -9.34 2.17 -31.65
C GLU A 156 -8.20 2.44 -30.65
N ARG A 157 -8.46 3.27 -29.63
CA ARG A 157 -7.50 3.48 -28.54
C ARG A 157 -7.24 2.16 -27.83
N TYR A 158 -5.99 1.94 -27.46
CA TYR A 158 -5.58 0.80 -26.64
C TYR A 158 -6.35 0.82 -25.32
N ASP A 159 -7.24 -0.15 -25.13
CA ASP A 159 -7.95 -0.40 -23.89
C ASP A 159 -7.05 -1.28 -23.01
N GLY A 160 -6.26 -0.59 -22.18
CA GLY A 160 -4.95 -1.06 -21.74
C GLY A 160 -4.86 -1.58 -20.32
N GLY A 161 -5.98 -1.68 -19.61
CA GLY A 161 -6.03 -2.02 -18.19
C GLY A 161 -7.19 -1.34 -17.48
N ASP A 162 -7.44 -1.77 -16.25
CA ASP A 162 -8.39 -1.16 -15.31
C ASP A 162 -7.64 -0.13 -14.45
N HIS A 163 -8.21 1.05 -14.29
CA HIS A 163 -7.65 2.08 -13.41
C HIS A 163 -8.76 2.84 -12.70
N GLY A 164 -8.47 3.40 -11.54
CA GLY A 164 -9.45 4.13 -10.75
C GLY A 164 -8.87 4.78 -9.51
N THR A 165 -9.71 5.59 -8.87
CA THR A 165 -9.44 6.24 -7.58
C THR A 165 -10.44 5.71 -6.58
N VAL A 166 -9.95 5.36 -5.39
CA VAL A 166 -10.76 4.91 -4.25
C VAL A 166 -10.56 5.91 -3.12
N GLU A 167 -11.66 6.40 -2.55
CA GLU A 167 -11.65 7.21 -1.33
C GLU A 167 -11.99 6.31 -0.13
N LEU A 168 -11.24 6.44 0.97
CA LEU A 168 -11.26 5.53 2.13
C LEU A 168 -11.73 6.22 3.41
#